data_AF-A0AAD7KJ18-F1
#
_entry.id   AF-A0AAD7KJ18-F1
#
_cell.length_a   1.000
_cell.length_b   1.000
_cell.length_c   1.000
_cell.angle_alpha   90.00
_cell.angle_beta   90.00
_cell.angle_gamma   90.00
#
_symmetry.space_group_name_H-M   'P 1'
#
loop_
_entity.id
_entity.type
_entity.pdbx_description
1 polymer ?
#
loop_
_entity_poly.entity_id
_entity_poly.type
_entity_poly.pdbx_seq_one_letter_code
_entity_poly.pdbx_strand_id
1 'polypeptide(L)'
;MSSSPVHEFEDADFLVRSSLDRSTFAVNRAKLENGSHVFRDMFSCCDAGADGTNPQVLDLHEPESALSALLRLIHHAPAAPVRYPREPIGEKVNTQLPIQYDRSTAIPLPVLRVLFRLVDKYALSDQDVLESLQAHLLANAPGQDALTVYGLSLTLEMPYAVSSEASQYLLPLAWYSPDEIKTIPTVTDYHNVNRLQAFRVKALQEILLRENLFPHGYGKCPTHSNSAVAVWERTRLLLAPKIETNTDVAGEMESLVCIFQSCSTCCKAFNAAVDMLAYKCRRVPRRLDQLPDDF
;
A
#
# COMPACT_ATOMS: atom_id res chain seq x y z
N MET A 1 -8.52 -48.88 7.42
CA MET A 1 -9.02 -47.51 7.18
C MET A 1 -8.11 -46.58 7.96
N SER A 2 -7.21 -45.88 7.28
CA SER A 2 -6.29 -44.96 7.94
C SER A 2 -7.07 -43.71 8.34
N SER A 3 -7.10 -43.35 9.62
CA SER A 3 -7.73 -42.11 10.08
C SER A 3 -7.00 -40.94 9.46
N SER A 4 -7.70 -40.13 8.65
CA SER A 4 -7.16 -38.85 8.19
C SER A 4 -6.80 -37.98 9.39
N PRO A 5 -5.72 -37.18 9.34
CA PRO A 5 -5.38 -36.27 10.42
C PRO A 5 -6.53 -35.28 10.65
N VAL A 6 -6.89 -35.09 11.92
CA VAL A 6 -7.85 -34.06 12.34
C VAL A 6 -7.05 -32.84 12.78
N HIS A 7 -7.29 -31.70 12.13
CA HIS A 7 -6.72 -30.42 12.56
C HIS A 7 -7.65 -29.78 13.58
N GLU A 8 -7.13 -29.34 14.72
CA GLU A 8 -7.94 -28.87 15.84
C GLU A 8 -7.71 -27.38 16.11
N PHE A 9 -8.80 -26.62 16.18
CA PHE A 9 -8.82 -25.22 16.62
C PHE A 9 -9.31 -25.12 18.08
N GLU A 10 -9.02 -24.00 18.74
CA GLU A 10 -9.43 -23.77 20.12
C GLU A 10 -10.96 -23.83 20.29
N ASP A 11 -11.41 -24.41 21.41
CA ASP A 11 -12.81 -24.56 21.79
C ASP A 11 -13.68 -25.22 20.69
N ALA A 12 -13.15 -26.26 20.04
CA ALA A 12 -13.85 -26.96 18.96
C ALA A 12 -15.07 -27.76 19.44
N ASP A 13 -16.22 -27.49 18.82
CA ASP A 13 -17.51 -28.13 19.09
C ASP A 13 -18.19 -28.66 17.81
N PHE A 14 -17.55 -28.48 16.65
CA PHE A 14 -18.11 -28.79 15.34
C PHE A 14 -17.06 -29.31 14.36
N LEU A 15 -17.48 -30.10 13.37
CA LEU A 15 -16.58 -30.69 12.38
C LEU A 15 -16.85 -30.14 10.99
N VAL A 16 -15.80 -29.64 10.33
CA VAL A 16 -15.82 -29.28 8.91
C VAL A 16 -14.95 -30.27 8.14
N ARG A 17 -15.47 -30.82 7.04
CA ARG A 17 -14.76 -31.80 6.24
C ARG A 17 -14.66 -31.37 4.79
N SER A 18 -13.49 -31.53 4.18
CA SER A 18 -13.35 -31.41 2.74
C SER A 18 -14.02 -32.59 2.05
N SER A 19 -14.92 -32.31 1.11
CA SER A 19 -15.49 -33.32 0.23
C SER A 19 -14.50 -33.84 -0.82
N LEU A 20 -13.41 -33.11 -1.08
CA LEU A 20 -12.42 -33.42 -2.13
C LEU A 20 -11.34 -34.39 -1.64
N ASP A 21 -10.74 -34.10 -0.48
CA ASP A 21 -9.61 -34.87 0.07
C ASP A 21 -9.92 -35.55 1.41
N ARG A 22 -11.13 -35.37 1.95
CA ARG A 22 -11.59 -35.96 3.22
C ARG A 22 -10.78 -35.51 4.44
N SER A 23 -9.98 -34.43 4.33
CA SER A 23 -9.43 -33.75 5.50
C SER A 23 -10.55 -33.24 6.41
N THR A 24 -10.37 -33.36 7.73
CA THR A 24 -11.38 -32.97 8.72
C THR A 24 -10.77 -31.98 9.70
N PHE A 25 -11.53 -30.94 10.03
CA PHE A 25 -11.15 -29.83 10.89
C PHE A 25 -12.15 -29.75 12.04
N ALA A 26 -11.65 -29.83 13.27
CA ALA A 26 -12.44 -29.56 14.48
C ALA A 26 -12.38 -28.05 14.76
N VAL A 27 -13.53 -27.39 14.74
CA VAL A 27 -13.68 -25.93 14.75
C VAL A 27 -14.74 -25.50 15.74
N ASN A 28 -14.65 -24.24 16.18
CA ASN A 28 -15.68 -23.58 16.98
C ASN A 28 -16.80 -23.04 16.07
N ARG A 29 -18.00 -23.57 16.22
CA ARG A 29 -19.18 -23.21 15.42
C ARG A 29 -19.59 -21.74 15.59
N ALA A 30 -19.54 -21.22 16.81
CA ALA A 30 -19.89 -19.83 17.08
C ALA A 30 -18.95 -18.86 16.34
N LYS A 31 -17.66 -19.21 16.18
CA LYS A 31 -16.72 -18.43 15.36
C LYS A 31 -17.11 -18.43 13.88
N LEU A 32 -17.54 -19.57 13.34
CA LEU A 32 -18.05 -19.65 11.96
C LEU A 32 -19.30 -18.78 11.77
N GLU A 33 -20.28 -18.85 12.67
CA GLU A 33 -21.52 -18.06 12.62
C GLU A 33 -21.26 -16.56 12.71
N ASN A 34 -20.33 -16.14 13.57
CA ASN A 34 -20.01 -14.72 13.75
C ASN A 34 -19.10 -14.17 12.64
N GLY A 35 -18.19 -15.01 12.13
CA GLY A 35 -17.19 -14.61 11.14
C GLY A 35 -17.69 -14.62 9.69
N SER A 36 -18.80 -15.29 9.39
CA SER A 36 -19.30 -15.49 8.02
C SER A 36 -20.82 -15.44 7.94
N HIS A 37 -21.35 -14.61 7.04
CA HIS A 37 -22.79 -14.60 6.76
C HIS A 37 -23.26 -15.90 6.13
N VAL A 38 -22.45 -16.52 5.26
CA VAL A 38 -22.78 -17.81 4.64
C VAL A 38 -22.94 -18.89 5.69
N PHE A 39 -21.97 -19.03 6.62
CA PHE A 39 -22.09 -20.05 7.66
C PHE A 39 -23.27 -19.77 8.60
N ARG A 40 -23.47 -18.53 9.03
CA ARG A 40 -24.63 -18.14 9.85
C ARG A 40 -25.95 -18.56 9.21
N ASP A 41 -26.12 -18.27 7.92
CA ASP A 41 -27.35 -18.55 7.19
C ASP A 41 -27.51 -20.07 7.00
N MET A 42 -26.45 -20.79 6.63
CA MET A 42 -26.45 -22.26 6.52
C MET A 42 -26.88 -22.93 7.83
N PHE A 43 -26.32 -22.49 8.95
CA PHE A 43 -26.64 -23.03 10.27
C PHE A 43 -28.10 -22.73 10.68
N SER A 44 -28.56 -21.51 10.42
CA SER A 44 -29.95 -21.12 10.72
C SER A 44 -31.00 -21.93 9.95
N CYS A 45 -30.69 -22.37 8.73
CA CYS A 45 -31.60 -23.17 7.91
C CYS A 45 -31.56 -24.68 8.24
N CYS A 46 -30.45 -25.19 8.76
CA CYS A 46 -30.21 -26.63 8.91
C CYS A 46 -30.44 -27.17 10.33
N ASP A 47 -30.47 -26.33 11.36
CA ASP A 47 -30.68 -26.78 12.75
C ASP A 47 -32.09 -27.27 13.08
N ALA A 48 -33.08 -27.01 12.22
CA ALA A 48 -34.48 -27.32 12.49
C ALA A 48 -34.82 -28.84 12.52
N GLY A 49 -33.85 -29.74 12.32
CA GLY A 49 -34.10 -31.19 12.23
C GLY A 49 -32.99 -32.11 12.74
N ALA A 50 -32.03 -31.61 13.52
CA ALA A 50 -30.93 -32.44 14.02
C ALA A 50 -31.32 -33.16 15.33
N ASP A 51 -31.73 -34.44 15.24
CA ASP A 51 -31.74 -35.35 16.39
C ASP A 51 -30.31 -35.45 16.92
N GLY A 52 -30.05 -34.98 18.15
CA GLY A 52 -28.73 -34.76 18.77
C GLY A 52 -27.86 -36.00 19.03
N THR A 53 -27.92 -37.02 18.18
CA THR A 53 -27.21 -38.30 18.31
C THR A 53 -26.03 -38.48 17.36
N ASN A 54 -25.86 -37.62 16.34
CA ASN A 54 -24.70 -37.66 15.43
C ASN A 54 -23.87 -36.37 15.52
N PRO A 55 -22.53 -36.46 15.49
CA PRO A 55 -21.68 -35.28 15.38
C PRO A 55 -22.04 -34.55 14.09
N GLN A 56 -22.42 -33.28 14.20
CA GLN A 56 -22.74 -32.47 13.02
C GLN A 56 -21.44 -32.24 12.24
N VAL A 57 -21.39 -32.76 11.02
CA VAL A 57 -20.28 -32.59 10.09
C VAL A 57 -20.77 -31.76 8.91
N LEU A 58 -20.10 -30.64 8.64
CA LEU A 58 -20.32 -29.84 7.43
C LEU A 58 -19.32 -30.25 6.35
N ASP A 59 -19.81 -30.81 5.26
CA ASP A 59 -19.01 -31.12 4.08
C ASP A 59 -18.92 -29.89 3.16
N LEU A 60 -17.69 -29.40 2.91
CA LEU A 60 -17.42 -28.28 2.01
C LEU A 60 -16.66 -28.73 0.76
N HIS A 61 -16.96 -28.11 -0.38
CA HIS A 61 -16.27 -28.37 -1.64
C HIS A 61 -15.08 -27.44 -1.83
N GLU A 62 -14.08 -27.63 -0.96
CA GLU A 62 -12.81 -26.91 -0.95
C GLU A 62 -11.67 -27.88 -0.65
N PRO A 63 -10.48 -27.72 -1.24
CA PRO A 63 -9.32 -28.51 -0.85
C PRO A 63 -8.85 -28.15 0.58
N GLU A 64 -8.11 -29.06 1.21
CA GLU A 64 -7.56 -28.93 2.56
C GLU A 64 -6.85 -27.59 2.77
N SER A 65 -6.06 -27.13 1.78
CA SER A 65 -5.31 -25.88 1.87
C SER A 65 -6.22 -24.65 1.91
N ALA A 66 -7.31 -24.64 1.16
CA ALA A 66 -8.28 -23.54 1.13
C ALA A 66 -9.12 -23.54 2.41
N LEU A 67 -9.55 -24.71 2.90
CA LEU A 67 -10.24 -24.82 4.18
C LEU A 67 -9.35 -24.41 5.35
N SER A 68 -8.10 -24.87 5.38
CA SER A 68 -7.14 -24.47 6.41
C SER A 68 -6.96 -22.96 6.43
N ALA A 69 -6.85 -22.32 5.26
CA ALA A 69 -6.75 -20.86 5.15
C ALA A 69 -8.03 -20.15 5.61
N LEU A 70 -9.21 -20.57 5.14
CA LEU A 70 -10.51 -20.01 5.52
C LEU A 70 -10.73 -20.10 7.04
N LEU A 71 -10.53 -21.28 7.61
CA LEU A 71 -10.73 -21.53 9.03
C LEU A 71 -9.72 -20.73 9.86
N ARG A 72 -8.45 -20.66 9.43
CA ARG A 72 -7.49 -19.77 10.09
C ARG A 72 -7.93 -18.31 10.06
N LEU A 73 -8.43 -17.79 8.93
CA LEU A 73 -8.94 -16.41 8.86
C LEU A 73 -10.06 -16.16 9.87
N ILE A 74 -11.01 -17.10 10.00
CA ILE A 74 -12.16 -16.97 10.90
C ILE A 74 -11.76 -17.10 12.38
N HIS A 75 -10.86 -18.03 12.69
CA HIS A 75 -10.46 -18.29 14.08
C HIS A 75 -9.38 -17.34 14.58
N HIS A 76 -8.44 -16.98 13.71
CA HIS A 76 -7.24 -16.20 14.04
C HIS A 76 -6.92 -15.22 12.92
N ALA A 77 -7.46 -14.00 13.03
CA ALA A 77 -7.13 -12.92 12.11
C ALA A 77 -5.59 -12.78 11.99
N PRO A 78 -5.05 -12.63 10.77
CA PRO A 78 -3.61 -12.49 10.60
C PRO A 78 -3.11 -11.25 11.33
N ALA A 79 -1.94 -11.34 11.95
CA ALA A 79 -1.32 -10.19 12.61
C ALA A 79 -0.96 -9.14 11.56
N ALA A 80 -1.33 -7.88 11.81
CA ALA A 80 -1.05 -6.78 10.89
C ALA A 80 0.45 -6.70 10.54
N PRO A 81 0.81 -6.32 9.29
CA PRO A 81 2.20 -6.23 8.89
C PRO A 81 2.94 -5.13 9.69
N VAL A 82 4.18 -5.40 10.04
CA VAL A 82 5.01 -4.48 10.82
C VAL A 82 5.32 -3.23 9.99
N ARG A 83 5.05 -2.07 10.57
CA ARG A 83 5.31 -0.76 9.96
C ARG A 83 6.57 -0.15 10.54
N TYR A 84 7.43 0.39 9.68
CA TYR A 84 8.51 1.26 10.12
C TYR A 84 8.08 2.72 9.97
N PRO A 85 7.96 3.48 11.08
CA PRO A 85 7.83 4.91 10.95
C PRO A 85 9.11 5.44 10.30
N ARG A 86 8.99 6.14 9.18
CA ARG A 86 10.08 6.97 8.68
C ARG A 86 10.21 8.13 9.65
N GLU A 87 11.23 8.10 10.52
CA GLU A 87 11.46 9.23 11.42
C GLU A 87 11.61 10.51 10.60
N PRO A 88 10.78 11.54 10.84
CA PRO A 88 11.04 12.84 10.25
C PRO A 88 12.37 13.34 10.83
N ILE A 89 13.33 13.63 9.95
CA ILE A 89 14.54 14.36 10.34
C ILE A 89 14.07 15.75 10.80
N GLY A 90 13.83 15.93 12.10
CA GLY A 90 13.37 17.18 12.71
C GLY A 90 11.84 17.31 12.90
N GLU A 91 11.47 17.94 14.01
CA GLU A 91 10.14 18.18 14.60
C GLU A 91 8.90 18.21 13.68
N LYS A 92 7.81 17.58 14.15
CA LYS A 92 6.38 17.93 13.94
C LYS A 92 5.93 18.44 12.56
N VAL A 93 6.57 18.03 11.46
CA VAL A 93 6.07 18.33 10.12
C VAL A 93 5.18 17.18 9.66
N ASN A 94 3.93 17.49 9.26
CA ASN A 94 3.08 16.59 8.49
C ASN A 94 3.74 16.35 7.12
N THR A 95 4.68 15.41 7.08
CA THR A 95 5.33 14.99 5.84
C THR A 95 4.45 13.95 5.15
N GLN A 96 4.23 14.09 3.84
CA GLN A 96 3.50 13.09 3.04
C GLN A 96 4.46 11.96 2.60
N LEU A 97 5.30 11.48 3.53
CA LEU A 97 6.26 10.41 3.22
C LEU A 97 5.54 9.06 3.20
N PRO A 98 5.86 8.19 2.22
CA PRO A 98 5.28 6.87 2.16
C PRO A 98 5.63 6.02 3.39
N ILE A 99 4.65 5.22 3.85
CA ILE A 99 4.84 4.25 4.92
C ILE A 99 5.71 3.09 4.40
N GLN A 100 6.66 2.64 5.21
CA GLN A 100 7.44 1.44 4.92
C GLN A 100 6.94 0.26 5.75
N TYR A 101 6.90 -0.91 5.13
CA TYR A 101 6.49 -2.16 5.75
C TYR A 101 7.65 -3.15 5.76
N ASP A 102 7.73 -3.96 6.82
CA ASP A 102 8.58 -5.14 6.82
C ASP A 102 7.97 -6.19 5.89
N ARG A 103 8.60 -6.36 4.73
CA ARG A 103 8.16 -7.33 3.71
C ARG A 103 8.17 -8.76 4.21
N SER A 104 8.97 -9.10 5.22
CA SER A 104 9.00 -10.45 5.79
C SER A 104 7.74 -10.78 6.62
N THR A 105 7.02 -9.75 7.05
CA THR A 105 5.77 -9.87 7.83
C THR A 105 4.51 -9.73 6.97
N ALA A 106 4.65 -9.34 5.70
CA ALA A 106 3.53 -9.17 4.79
C ALA A 106 3.13 -10.52 4.15
N ILE A 107 1.83 -10.80 4.11
CA ILE A 107 1.32 -11.93 3.33
C ILE A 107 1.58 -11.63 1.84
N PRO A 108 2.23 -12.55 1.10
CA PRO A 108 2.52 -12.33 -0.32
C PRO A 108 1.24 -12.21 -1.17
N LEU A 109 1.30 -11.36 -2.19
CA LEU A 109 0.17 -11.07 -3.07
C LEU A 109 -0.52 -12.29 -3.71
N PRO A 110 0.19 -13.34 -4.18
CA PRO A 110 -0.46 -14.54 -4.70
C PRO A 110 -1.35 -15.23 -3.66
N VAL A 111 -0.94 -15.22 -2.39
CA VAL A 111 -1.71 -15.79 -1.28
C VAL A 111 -2.89 -14.88 -0.95
N LEU A 112 -2.68 -13.56 -0.88
CA LEU A 112 -3.77 -12.60 -0.63
C LEU A 112 -4.91 -12.73 -1.65
N ARG A 113 -4.61 -12.96 -2.93
CA ARG A 113 -5.64 -13.20 -3.96
C ARG A 113 -6.53 -14.41 -3.63
N VAL A 114 -5.95 -15.47 -3.07
CA VAL A 114 -6.71 -16.64 -2.62
C VAL A 114 -7.54 -16.29 -1.38
N LEU A 115 -6.95 -15.58 -0.42
CA LEU A 115 -7.65 -15.16 0.80
C LEU A 115 -8.84 -14.25 0.48
N PHE A 116 -8.70 -13.26 -0.42
CA PHE A 116 -9.82 -12.41 -0.82
C PHE A 116 -10.92 -13.16 -1.58
N ARG A 117 -10.59 -14.21 -2.35
CA ARG A 117 -11.61 -15.09 -2.94
C ARG A 117 -12.38 -15.87 -1.90
N LEU A 118 -11.70 -16.32 -0.83
CA LEU A 118 -12.36 -17.00 0.29
C LEU A 118 -13.23 -16.03 1.09
N VAL A 119 -12.74 -14.82 1.34
CA VAL A 119 -13.50 -13.72 1.97
C VAL A 119 -14.80 -13.47 1.21
N ASP A 120 -14.73 -13.32 -0.11
CA ASP A 120 -15.88 -13.09 -0.98
C ASP A 120 -16.82 -14.30 -1.00
N LYS A 121 -16.29 -15.50 -1.31
CA LYS A 121 -17.08 -16.74 -1.41
C LYS A 121 -17.86 -17.07 -0.15
N TYR A 122 -17.26 -16.84 1.02
CA TYR A 122 -17.87 -17.14 2.32
C TYR A 122 -18.46 -15.90 3.00
N ALA A 123 -18.51 -14.75 2.31
CA ALA A 123 -19.01 -13.48 2.83
C ALA A 123 -18.53 -13.22 4.27
N LEU A 124 -17.21 -13.22 4.46
CA LEU A 124 -16.62 -12.98 5.77
C LEU A 124 -16.96 -11.55 6.23
N SER A 125 -17.52 -11.46 7.43
CA SER A 125 -18.06 -10.21 7.99
C SER A 125 -17.22 -9.62 9.11
N ASP A 126 -16.14 -10.30 9.51
CA ASP A 126 -15.23 -9.82 10.54
C ASP A 126 -14.37 -8.66 10.02
N GLN A 127 -14.61 -7.48 10.56
CA GLN A 127 -13.92 -6.26 10.17
C GLN A 127 -12.41 -6.31 10.48
N ASP A 128 -11.99 -6.95 11.57
CA ASP A 128 -10.58 -7.05 11.94
C ASP A 128 -9.82 -7.91 10.92
N VAL A 129 -10.45 -8.97 10.42
CA VAL A 129 -9.90 -9.81 9.35
C VAL A 129 -9.76 -9.00 8.05
N LEU A 130 -10.80 -8.27 7.66
CA LEU A 130 -10.79 -7.45 6.44
C LEU A 130 -9.74 -6.35 6.50
N GLU A 131 -9.66 -5.61 7.60
CA GLU A 131 -8.67 -4.55 7.80
C GLU A 131 -7.24 -5.10 7.80
N SER A 132 -7.02 -6.26 8.43
CA SER A 132 -5.71 -6.91 8.43
C SER A 132 -5.29 -7.34 7.01
N LEU A 133 -6.18 -7.97 6.24
CA LEU A 133 -5.91 -8.35 4.86
C LEU A 133 -5.66 -7.14 3.96
N GLN A 134 -6.40 -6.04 4.14
CA GLN A 134 -6.17 -4.77 3.44
C GLN A 134 -4.79 -4.19 3.80
N ALA A 135 -4.39 -4.24 5.07
CA ALA A 135 -3.06 -3.79 5.50
C ALA A 135 -1.94 -4.63 4.87
N HIS A 136 -2.11 -5.95 4.80
CA HIS A 136 -1.17 -6.82 4.08
C HIS A 136 -1.13 -6.53 2.58
N LEU A 137 -2.28 -6.25 1.96
CA LEU A 137 -2.33 -5.85 0.55
C LEU A 137 -1.52 -4.56 0.32
N LEU A 138 -1.73 -3.54 1.15
CA LEU A 138 -0.98 -2.28 1.09
C LEU A 138 0.53 -2.47 1.33
N ALA A 139 0.91 -3.41 2.19
CA ALA A 139 2.32 -3.72 2.44
C ALA A 139 3.08 -4.22 1.20
N ASN A 140 2.37 -4.73 0.19
CA ASN A 140 2.95 -5.14 -1.10
C ASN A 140 3.10 -3.96 -2.08
N ALA A 141 2.43 -2.82 -1.85
CA ALA A 141 2.42 -1.69 -2.80
C ALA A 141 3.79 -1.00 -3.01
N PRO A 142 4.66 -0.80 -2.01
CA PRO A 142 5.97 -0.16 -2.20
C PRO A 142 6.98 -0.96 -3.06
N GLY A 143 6.58 -2.11 -3.61
CA GLY A 143 7.39 -2.93 -4.50
C GLY A 143 7.04 -2.73 -5.98
N GLN A 144 7.15 -3.81 -6.75
CA GLN A 144 6.74 -3.82 -8.17
C GLN A 144 5.23 -4.01 -8.34
N ASP A 145 4.51 -4.32 -7.26
CA ASP A 145 3.11 -4.70 -7.30
C ASP A 145 2.13 -3.54 -7.10
N ALA A 146 2.60 -2.28 -7.08
CA ALA A 146 1.77 -1.09 -6.82
C ALA A 146 0.51 -1.04 -7.70
N LEU A 147 0.66 -1.27 -9.01
CA LEU A 147 -0.45 -1.25 -9.96
C LEU A 147 -1.46 -2.37 -9.68
N THR A 148 -0.97 -3.56 -9.34
CA THR A 148 -1.82 -4.71 -9.02
C THR A 148 -2.58 -4.48 -7.72
N VAL A 149 -1.90 -3.95 -6.70
CA VAL A 149 -2.53 -3.60 -5.41
C VAL A 149 -3.61 -2.53 -5.60
N TYR A 150 -3.31 -1.48 -6.37
CA TYR A 150 -4.27 -0.44 -6.72
C TYR A 150 -5.49 -1.02 -7.45
N GLY A 151 -5.27 -1.77 -8.54
CA GLY A 151 -6.35 -2.39 -9.32
C GLY A 151 -7.21 -3.37 -8.52
N LEU A 152 -6.59 -4.21 -7.69
CA LEU A 152 -7.30 -5.14 -6.81
C LEU A 152 -8.16 -4.41 -5.78
N SER A 153 -7.65 -3.33 -5.18
CA SER A 153 -8.43 -2.56 -4.20
C SER A 153 -9.70 -1.96 -4.80
N LEU A 154 -9.66 -1.58 -6.08
CA LEU A 154 -10.83 -1.08 -6.80
C LEU A 154 -11.78 -2.21 -7.21
N THR A 155 -11.24 -3.33 -7.70
CA THR A 155 -12.04 -4.48 -8.15
C THR A 155 -12.78 -5.15 -7.00
N LEU A 156 -12.18 -5.16 -5.82
CA LEU A 156 -12.77 -5.72 -4.59
C LEU A 156 -13.56 -4.67 -3.80
N GLU A 157 -13.83 -3.50 -4.38
CA GLU A 157 -14.61 -2.41 -3.78
C GLU A 157 -14.17 -2.05 -2.34
N MET A 158 -12.84 -2.09 -2.11
CA MET A 158 -12.26 -1.75 -0.81
C MET A 158 -12.46 -0.26 -0.49
N PRO A 159 -12.37 0.14 0.79
CA PRO A 159 -12.42 1.54 1.16
C PRO A 159 -11.44 2.38 0.33
N TYR A 160 -11.89 3.54 -0.15
CA TYR A 160 -11.11 4.44 -1.02
C TYR A 160 -9.72 4.79 -0.46
N ALA A 161 -9.56 4.78 0.87
CA ALA A 161 -8.27 4.97 1.52
C ALA A 161 -7.19 3.96 1.06
N VAL A 162 -7.57 2.71 0.76
CA VAL A 162 -6.65 1.66 0.30
C VAL A 162 -6.13 1.95 -1.10
N SER A 163 -7.02 2.22 -2.05
CA SER A 163 -6.61 2.57 -3.42
C SER A 163 -5.84 3.88 -3.45
N SER A 164 -6.27 4.87 -2.65
CA SER A 164 -5.55 6.13 -2.50
C SER A 164 -4.14 5.94 -1.95
N GLU A 165 -3.96 5.11 -0.91
CA GLU A 165 -2.64 4.80 -0.36
C GLU A 165 -1.75 4.07 -1.37
N ALA A 166 -2.28 3.12 -2.13
CA ALA A 166 -1.54 2.41 -3.17
C ALA A 166 -1.07 3.34 -4.30
N SER A 167 -1.87 4.36 -4.63
CA SER A 167 -1.61 5.27 -5.77
C SER A 167 -0.26 6.00 -5.70
N GLN A 168 0.27 6.24 -4.49
CA GLN A 168 1.54 6.94 -4.33
C GLN A 168 2.77 6.16 -4.80
N TYR A 169 2.64 4.84 -4.94
CA TYR A 169 3.71 3.94 -5.36
C TYR A 169 3.68 3.66 -6.86
N LEU A 170 2.66 4.14 -7.57
CA LEU A 170 2.54 3.92 -9.01
C LEU A 170 3.67 4.62 -9.75
N LEU A 171 4.29 3.89 -10.67
CA LEU A 171 5.13 4.45 -11.72
C LEU A 171 4.28 5.31 -12.68
N PRO A 172 4.90 6.20 -13.48
CA PRO A 172 4.20 6.92 -14.54
C PRO A 172 3.39 5.95 -15.40
N LEU A 173 2.12 6.26 -15.67
CA LEU A 173 1.21 5.33 -16.34
C LEU A 173 1.72 4.88 -17.72
N ALA A 174 2.50 5.74 -18.38
CA ALA A 174 3.14 5.46 -19.66
C ALA A 174 4.19 4.33 -19.61
N TRP A 175 4.64 3.91 -18.43
CA TRP A 175 5.62 2.83 -18.26
C TRP A 175 4.99 1.44 -18.24
N TYR A 176 3.69 1.36 -17.99
CA TYR A 176 2.99 0.08 -17.98
C TYR A 176 2.54 -0.31 -19.38
N SER A 177 2.56 -1.61 -19.65
CA SER A 177 1.99 -2.17 -20.87
C SER A 177 0.45 -2.02 -20.88
N PRO A 178 -0.17 -2.07 -22.07
CA PRO A 178 -1.62 -2.08 -22.17
C PRO A 178 -2.29 -3.21 -21.39
N ASP A 179 -1.64 -4.37 -21.26
CA ASP A 179 -2.19 -5.51 -20.52
C ASP A 179 -2.11 -5.32 -19.00
N GLU A 180 -1.08 -4.65 -18.51
CA GLU A 180 -0.98 -4.26 -17.09
C GLU A 180 -2.03 -3.20 -16.73
N ILE A 181 -2.23 -2.18 -17.58
CA ILE A 181 -3.21 -1.11 -17.32
C ILE A 181 -4.64 -1.64 -17.20
N LYS A 182 -4.99 -2.77 -17.85
CA LYS A 182 -6.30 -3.41 -17.74
C LYS A 182 -6.67 -3.84 -16.31
N THR A 183 -5.73 -3.87 -15.37
CA THR A 183 -6.04 -4.12 -13.95
C THR A 183 -6.80 -2.96 -13.31
N ILE A 184 -6.78 -1.76 -13.91
CA ILE A 184 -7.60 -0.63 -13.48
C ILE A 184 -8.99 -0.79 -14.09
N PRO A 185 -10.06 -0.94 -13.28
CA PRO A 185 -11.35 -1.38 -13.77
C PRO A 185 -12.09 -0.31 -14.58
N THR A 186 -11.87 0.98 -14.30
CA THR A 186 -12.60 2.07 -14.96
C THR A 186 -11.69 3.15 -15.54
N VAL A 187 -12.19 3.84 -16.57
CA VAL A 187 -11.51 5.01 -17.16
C VAL A 187 -11.38 6.14 -16.14
N THR A 188 -12.35 6.28 -15.23
CA THR A 188 -12.33 7.28 -14.16
C THR A 188 -11.15 7.05 -13.21
N ASP A 189 -10.94 5.81 -12.78
CA ASP A 189 -9.82 5.46 -11.90
C ASP A 189 -8.47 5.70 -12.57
N TYR A 190 -8.34 5.30 -13.84
CA TYR A 190 -7.17 5.58 -14.66
C TYR A 190 -6.91 7.09 -14.77
N HIS A 191 -7.95 7.86 -15.05
CA HIS A 191 -7.85 9.31 -15.20
C HIS A 191 -7.46 10.01 -13.90
N ASN A 192 -7.97 9.54 -12.75
CA ASN A 192 -7.61 10.08 -11.44
C ASN A 192 -6.11 9.90 -11.14
N VAL A 193 -5.54 8.73 -11.45
CA VAL A 193 -4.09 8.52 -11.34
C VAL A 193 -3.35 9.46 -12.29
N ASN A 194 -3.80 9.61 -13.53
CA ASN A 194 -3.16 10.51 -14.49
C ASN A 194 -3.19 11.98 -14.01
N ARG A 195 -4.30 12.45 -13.43
CA ARG A 195 -4.42 13.78 -12.82
C ARG A 195 -3.42 13.96 -11.68
N LEU A 196 -3.32 13.00 -10.78
CA LEU A 196 -2.33 13.02 -9.68
C LEU A 196 -0.89 13.10 -10.21
N GLN A 197 -0.56 12.30 -11.22
CA GLN A 197 0.77 12.27 -11.82
C GLN A 197 1.12 13.61 -12.49
N ALA A 198 0.19 14.17 -13.27
CA ALA A 198 0.35 15.48 -13.92
C ALA A 198 0.49 16.60 -12.89
N PHE A 199 -0.33 16.58 -11.83
CA PHE A 199 -0.24 17.55 -10.72
C PHE A 199 1.15 17.53 -10.10
N ARG A 200 1.62 16.33 -9.73
CA ARG A 200 2.93 16.16 -9.07
C ARG A 200 4.06 16.71 -9.91
N VAL A 201 4.11 16.34 -11.19
CA VAL A 201 5.17 16.81 -12.09
C VAL A 201 5.17 18.33 -12.18
N LYS A 202 4.00 18.94 -12.40
CA LYS A 202 3.85 20.40 -12.48
C LYS A 202 4.27 21.09 -11.18
N ALA A 203 3.79 20.61 -10.04
CA ALA A 203 4.10 21.18 -8.73
C ALA A 203 5.59 21.08 -8.39
N LEU A 204 6.22 19.94 -8.67
CA LEU A 204 7.66 19.73 -8.45
C LEU A 204 8.51 20.64 -9.36
N GLN A 205 8.13 20.78 -10.64
CA GLN A 205 8.77 21.72 -11.56
C GLN A 205 8.65 23.16 -11.07
N GLU A 206 7.47 23.59 -10.63
CA GLU A 206 7.25 24.94 -10.10
C GLU A 206 8.09 25.20 -8.84
N ILE A 207 8.16 24.23 -7.91
CA ILE A 207 8.99 24.33 -6.70
C ILE A 207 10.45 24.50 -7.08
N LEU A 208 10.97 23.62 -7.95
CA LEU A 208 12.36 23.67 -8.39
C LEU A 208 12.67 25.03 -9.04
N LEU A 209 11.87 25.44 -10.04
CA LEU A 209 12.01 26.68 -10.82
C LEU A 209 11.86 27.97 -10.01
N ARG A 210 11.31 27.92 -8.81
CA ARG A 210 11.18 29.09 -7.92
C ARG A 210 12.23 29.15 -6.81
N GLU A 211 12.95 28.07 -6.53
CA GLU A 211 13.90 28.04 -5.42
C GLU A 211 15.19 28.80 -5.71
N ASN A 212 15.61 29.69 -4.81
CA ASN A 212 16.83 30.47 -4.98
C ASN A 212 17.93 29.92 -4.07
N LEU A 213 19.16 29.82 -4.59
CA LEU A 213 20.33 29.45 -3.78
C LEU A 213 20.59 30.44 -2.63
N PHE A 214 20.34 31.73 -2.86
CA PHE A 214 20.50 32.79 -1.87
C PHE A 214 19.21 33.61 -1.73
N PRO A 215 18.23 33.14 -0.93
CA PRO A 215 16.98 33.86 -0.70
C PRO A 215 17.25 35.29 -0.20
N HIS A 216 16.72 36.30 -0.90
CA HIS A 216 16.96 37.73 -0.61
C HIS A 216 18.43 38.14 -0.51
N GLY A 217 19.36 37.33 -1.02
CA GLY A 217 20.81 37.56 -0.91
C GLY A 217 21.45 37.13 0.41
N TYR A 218 20.71 36.52 1.34
CA TYR A 218 21.29 35.95 2.55
C TYR A 218 22.25 34.79 2.23
N GLY A 219 23.37 34.72 2.95
CA GLY A 219 24.36 33.65 2.79
C GLY A 219 25.23 33.75 1.53
N LYS A 220 25.15 34.85 0.76
CA LYS A 220 25.98 35.06 -0.44
C LYS A 220 27.47 34.97 -0.12
N CYS A 221 28.17 34.09 -0.82
CA CYS A 221 29.63 34.03 -0.77
C CYS A 221 30.24 35.21 -1.55
N PRO A 222 31.15 35.99 -0.96
CA PRO A 222 31.78 37.12 -1.66
C PRO A 222 32.64 36.67 -2.85
N THR A 223 33.21 35.46 -2.78
CA THR A 223 34.15 34.94 -3.79
C THR A 223 33.45 34.18 -4.91
N HIS A 224 32.43 33.36 -4.58
CA HIS A 224 31.86 32.37 -5.51
C HIS A 224 30.38 32.58 -5.83
N SER A 225 29.73 33.66 -5.34
CA SER A 225 28.28 33.83 -5.50
C SER A 225 27.80 33.72 -6.94
N ASN A 226 28.47 34.39 -7.88
CA ASN A 226 28.08 34.37 -9.30
C ASN A 226 28.20 32.97 -9.91
N SER A 227 29.32 32.27 -9.67
CA SER A 227 29.52 30.91 -10.16
C SER A 227 28.57 29.90 -9.50
N ALA A 228 28.31 30.05 -8.21
CA ALA A 228 27.40 29.19 -7.46
C ALA A 228 25.95 29.33 -7.95
N VAL A 229 25.48 30.57 -8.16
CA VAL A 229 24.16 30.83 -8.78
C VAL A 229 24.10 30.28 -10.18
N ALA A 230 25.13 30.50 -11.02
CA ALA A 230 25.13 30.00 -12.39
C ALA A 230 25.03 28.46 -12.45
N VAL A 231 25.74 27.75 -11.55
CA VAL A 231 25.65 26.28 -11.43
C VAL A 231 24.26 25.86 -10.97
N TRP A 232 23.71 26.49 -9.92
CA TRP A 232 22.36 26.21 -9.42
C TRP A 232 21.29 26.35 -10.52
N GLU A 233 21.27 27.51 -11.20
CA GLU A 233 20.32 27.82 -12.27
C GLU A 233 20.43 26.83 -13.43
N ARG A 234 21.65 26.55 -13.86
CA ARG A 234 21.89 25.61 -14.95
C ARG A 234 21.36 24.22 -14.61
N THR A 235 21.70 23.69 -13.44
CA THR A 235 21.27 22.33 -13.04
C THR A 235 19.75 22.26 -12.95
N ARG A 236 19.14 23.26 -12.34
CA ARG A 236 17.68 23.38 -12.24
C ARG A 236 16.99 23.36 -13.61
N LEU A 237 17.46 24.17 -14.56
CA LEU A 237 16.85 24.24 -15.89
C LEU A 237 17.04 22.93 -16.68
N LEU A 238 18.14 22.21 -16.43
CA LEU A 238 18.38 20.90 -17.02
C LEU A 238 17.56 19.77 -16.37
N LEU A 239 17.26 19.89 -15.08
CA LEU A 239 16.50 18.91 -14.31
C LEU A 239 14.99 19.05 -14.52
N ALA A 240 14.46 20.28 -14.59
CA ALA A 240 13.03 20.54 -14.73
C ALA A 240 12.30 19.70 -15.81
N PRO A 241 12.80 19.59 -17.06
CA PRO A 241 12.13 18.78 -18.10
C PRO A 241 12.25 17.26 -17.87
N LYS A 242 13.10 16.81 -16.94
CA LYS A 242 13.31 15.40 -16.60
C LYS A 242 12.54 14.95 -15.36
N ILE A 243 11.80 15.86 -14.72
CA ILE A 243 11.00 15.53 -13.54
C ILE A 243 9.84 14.62 -13.96
N GLU A 244 9.75 13.49 -13.27
CA GLU A 244 8.64 12.55 -13.31
C GLU A 244 7.94 12.50 -11.95
N THR A 245 6.83 11.76 -11.85
CA THR A 245 5.98 11.68 -10.65
C THR A 245 6.74 11.33 -9.37
N ASN A 246 7.75 10.46 -9.48
CA ASN A 246 8.48 9.90 -8.34
C ASN A 246 9.90 10.45 -8.18
N THR A 247 10.28 11.45 -8.96
CA THR A 247 11.63 12.06 -8.89
C THR A 247 11.90 12.66 -7.51
N ASP A 248 13.01 12.30 -6.90
CA ASP A 248 13.55 12.99 -5.72
C ASP A 248 14.32 14.24 -6.16
N VAL A 249 13.59 15.32 -6.40
CA VAL A 249 14.16 16.60 -6.87
C VAL A 249 15.28 17.12 -5.97
N ALA A 250 15.18 16.93 -4.66
CA ALA A 250 16.20 17.37 -3.74
C ALA A 250 17.45 16.48 -3.82
N GLY A 251 17.28 15.16 -3.86
CA GLY A 251 18.38 14.21 -4.07
C GLY A 251 19.14 14.45 -5.37
N GLU A 252 18.45 14.75 -6.48
CA GLU A 252 19.08 15.09 -7.76
C GLU A 252 19.96 16.36 -7.66
N MET A 253 19.54 17.33 -6.84
CA MET A 253 20.27 18.59 -6.59
C MET A 253 21.40 18.45 -5.55
N GLU A 254 21.41 17.39 -4.74
CA GLU A 254 22.40 17.16 -3.67
C GLU A 254 23.82 17.00 -4.22
N SER A 255 23.95 16.46 -5.43
CA SER A 255 25.24 16.33 -6.15
C SER A 255 26.01 17.65 -6.28
N LEU A 256 25.31 18.80 -6.25
CA LEU A 256 25.92 20.12 -6.34
C LEU A 256 26.69 20.54 -5.08
N VAL A 257 26.34 19.97 -3.91
CA VAL A 257 27.04 20.23 -2.64
C VAL A 257 28.53 19.89 -2.78
N CYS A 258 28.84 18.86 -3.57
CA CYS A 258 30.21 18.41 -3.83
C CYS A 258 31.08 19.43 -4.58
N ILE A 259 30.49 20.29 -5.41
CA ILE A 259 31.21 21.22 -6.29
C ILE A 259 31.92 22.32 -5.49
N PHE A 260 31.35 22.72 -4.34
CA PHE A 260 31.88 23.80 -3.51
C PHE A 260 32.28 23.35 -2.09
N GLN A 261 32.66 22.08 -1.92
CA GLN A 261 33.07 21.53 -0.61
C GLN A 261 34.20 22.31 0.06
N SER A 262 35.11 22.89 -0.73
CA SER A 262 36.23 23.70 -0.23
C SER A 262 35.81 25.07 0.32
N CYS A 263 34.59 25.54 0.03
CA CYS A 263 34.06 26.81 0.52
C CYS A 263 32.90 26.57 1.48
N SER A 264 33.14 26.74 2.79
CA SER A 264 32.15 26.48 3.84
C SER A 264 30.86 27.29 3.68
N THR A 265 30.94 28.54 3.20
CA THR A 265 29.75 29.38 2.94
C THR A 265 28.90 28.84 1.80
N CYS A 266 29.52 28.46 0.67
CA CYS A 266 28.80 27.88 -0.46
C CYS A 266 28.22 26.52 -0.11
N CYS A 267 29.00 25.64 0.52
CA CYS A 267 28.54 24.33 0.96
C CYS A 267 27.30 24.44 1.87
N LYS A 268 27.34 25.34 2.86
CA LYS A 268 26.16 25.64 3.71
C LYS A 268 24.96 26.15 2.92
N ALA A 269 25.17 27.03 1.94
CA ALA A 269 24.08 27.57 1.12
C ALA A 269 23.43 26.48 0.24
N PHE A 270 24.23 25.60 -0.38
CA PHE A 270 23.70 24.48 -1.16
C PHE A 270 22.92 23.50 -0.27
N ASN A 271 23.46 23.11 0.89
CA ASN A 271 22.75 22.25 1.84
C ASN A 271 21.41 22.86 2.24
N ALA A 272 21.39 24.12 2.66
CA ALA A 272 20.16 24.79 3.07
C ALA A 272 19.13 24.91 1.92
N ALA A 273 19.59 25.16 0.69
CA ALA A 273 18.71 25.22 -0.48
C ALA A 273 18.14 23.83 -0.84
N VAL A 274 18.95 22.78 -0.77
CA VAL A 274 18.53 21.38 -0.99
C VAL A 274 17.56 20.93 0.10
N ASP A 275 17.84 21.26 1.37
CA ASP A 275 16.94 20.97 2.49
C ASP A 275 15.58 21.67 2.33
N MET A 276 15.59 22.93 1.87
CA MET A 276 14.38 23.68 1.59
C MET A 276 13.59 23.09 0.41
N LEU A 277 14.27 22.64 -0.65
CA LEU A 277 13.65 21.89 -1.74
C LEU A 277 13.01 20.61 -1.21
N ALA A 278 13.75 19.80 -0.44
CA ALA A 278 13.24 18.56 0.13
C ALA A 278 11.99 18.82 0.97
N TYR A 279 12.02 19.85 1.82
CA TYR A 279 10.89 20.28 2.62
C TYR A 279 9.66 20.64 1.77
N LYS A 280 9.82 21.47 0.73
CA LYS A 280 8.73 21.88 -0.16
C LYS A 280 8.18 20.70 -0.97
N CYS A 281 9.05 19.86 -1.52
CA CYS A 281 8.67 18.68 -2.30
C CYS A 281 7.92 17.63 -1.47
N ARG A 282 8.21 17.50 -0.17
CA ARG A 282 7.48 16.59 0.75
C ARG A 282 6.01 16.99 0.99
N ARG A 283 5.62 18.21 0.63
CA ARG A 283 4.25 18.72 0.76
C ARG A 283 3.41 18.55 -0.51
N VAL A 284 4.02 18.10 -1.60
CA VAL A 284 3.31 17.86 -2.86
C VAL A 284 2.49 16.57 -2.74
N PRO A 285 1.16 16.63 -2.98
CA PRO A 285 0.23 15.49 -2.99
C PRO A 285 0.84 14.23 -3.59
N ARG A 286 0.83 13.15 -2.81
CA ARG A 286 1.34 11.82 -3.17
C ARG A 286 0.22 10.84 -3.49
N ARG A 287 -0.96 11.06 -2.90
CA ARG A 287 -2.10 10.16 -2.95
C ARG A 287 -3.31 10.83 -3.59
N LEU A 288 -4.27 10.04 -4.05
CA LEU A 288 -5.48 10.54 -4.69
C LEU A 288 -6.36 11.39 -3.74
N ASP A 289 -6.46 11.00 -2.47
CA ASP A 289 -7.18 11.74 -1.41
C ASP A 289 -6.56 13.11 -1.07
N GLN A 290 -5.35 13.38 -1.57
CA GLN A 290 -4.65 14.64 -1.36
C GLN A 290 -4.74 15.58 -2.56
N LEU A 291 -5.36 15.14 -3.67
CA LEU A 291 -5.50 15.93 -4.87
C LEU A 291 -6.53 17.06 -4.61
N PRO A 292 -6.23 18.32 -4.96
CA PRO A 292 -7.21 19.39 -4.88
C PRO A 292 -8.39 19.15 -5.82
N ASP A 293 -9.61 19.48 -5.37
CA ASP A 293 -10.84 19.26 -6.15
C ASP A 293 -10.82 19.96 -7.52
N ASP A 294 -10.16 21.13 -7.58
CA ASP A 294 -10.14 22.03 -8.75
C ASP A 294 -9.06 21.71 -9.81
N PHE A 295 -8.31 20.60 -9.71
CA PHE A 295 -7.19 20.31 -10.61
C PHE A 295 -7.50 19.43 -11.82
#